data_AF-A0A835F2Q9-F1
#
_entry.id   AF-A0A835F2Q9-F1
#
_cell.length_a   1.000
_cell.length_b   1.000
_cell.length_c   1.000
_cell.angle_alpha   90.00
_cell.angle_beta   90.00
_cell.angle_gamma   90.00
#
_symmetry.space_group_name_H-M   'P 1'
#
loop_
_entity.id
_entity.type
_entity.pdbx_description
1 polymer ?
#
loop_
_entity_poly.entity_id
_entity_poly.type
_entity_poly.pdbx_seq_one_letter_code
_entity_poly.pdbx_strand_id
1 'polypeptide(L)' 'MKTFDPWPVFFRREWKRNWPFLTGFAITGFLITKMTANFTEEDLKNSKFVQEHKKH' A
#
# COMPACT_ATOMS: atom_id res chain seq x y z
N MET A 1 14.23 8.90 41.74
CA MET A 1 14.02 7.61 41.05
C MET A 1 13.73 7.90 39.59
N LYS A 2 14.43 7.27 38.63
CA LYS A 2 14.04 7.38 37.22
C LYS A 2 12.73 6.63 37.04
N THR A 3 11.66 7.34 36.71
CA THR A 3 10.38 6.74 36.34
C THR A 3 10.59 5.85 35.12
N PHE A 4 10.13 4.60 35.21
CA PHE A 4 10.17 3.68 34.08
C PHE A 4 9.33 4.26 32.93
N ASP A 5 9.94 4.41 31.75
CA ASP A 5 9.22 4.75 30.53
C ASP A 5 8.90 3.45 29.77
N PRO A 6 7.62 3.05 29.68
CA PRO A 6 7.22 1.83 29.01
C PRO A 6 7.24 1.95 27.48
N TRP A 7 7.19 3.17 26.93
CA TRP A 7 7.01 3.40 25.50
C TRP A 7 8.07 2.74 24.62
N PRO A 8 9.38 2.86 24.92
CA PRO A 8 10.42 2.21 24.12
C PRO A 8 10.27 0.69 24.08
N VAL A 9 9.79 0.07 25.17
CA VAL A 9 9.59 -1.38 25.26
C VAL A 9 8.40 -1.81 24.40
N PHE A 10 7.29 -1.09 24.49
CA PHE A 10 6.11 -1.35 23.65
C PHE A 10 6.41 -1.16 22.17
N PHE A 11 7.04 -0.04 21.78
CA PHE A 11 7.40 0.19 20.39
C PHE A 11 8.35 -0.87 19.87
N ARG A 12 9.39 -1.24 20.62
CA ARG A 12 10.33 -2.28 20.17
C ARG A 12 9.65 -3.63 19.98
N ARG A 13 8.73 -3.99 20.87
CA ARG A 13 7.96 -5.24 20.80
C ARG A 13 6.98 -5.24 19.64
N GLU A 14 6.20 -4.17 19.50
CA GLU A 14 5.17 -4.09 18.47
C GLU A 14 5.78 -3.90 17.07
N TRP A 15 6.87 -3.12 16.97
CA TRP A 15 7.65 -3.00 15.75
C TRP A 15 8.19 -4.34 15.29
N LYS A 16 8.78 -5.15 16.20
CA LYS A 16 9.27 -6.49 15.85
C LYS A 16 8.17 -7.40 15.29
N ARG A 17 6.93 -7.22 15.73
CA ARG A 17 5.79 -8.06 15.32
C ARG A 17 5.10 -7.55 14.06
N ASN A 18 5.00 -6.23 13.88
CA ASN A 18 4.20 -5.61 12.83
C ASN A 18 5.01 -5.06 11.65
N TRP A 19 6.34 -4.95 11.76
CA TRP A 19 7.16 -4.45 10.65
C TRP A 19 6.96 -5.21 9.32
N PRO A 20 6.74 -6.54 9.28
CA PRO A 20 6.54 -7.25 8.01
C PRO A 20 5.23 -6.81 7.33
N PHE A 21 4.20 -6.45 8.10
CA PHE A 21 2.95 -5.91 7.55
C PHE A 21 3.15 -4.54 6.93
N LEU A 22 3.91 -3.65 7.57
CA LEU A 22 4.23 -2.34 7.03
C LEU A 22 5.06 -2.46 5.74
N THR A 23 6.04 -3.35 5.73
CA THR A 23 6.84 -3.65 4.53
C THR A 23 5.97 -4.21 3.41
N GLY A 24 5.11 -5.20 3.72
CA GLY A 24 4.18 -5.76 2.74
C GLY A 24 3.23 -4.71 2.17
N PHE A 25 2.62 -3.89 3.03
CA PHE A 25 1.75 -2.79 2.61
C PHE A 25 2.47 -1.79 1.69
N ALA A 26 3.70 -1.41 2.03
CA ALA A 26 4.49 -0.50 1.20
C ALA A 26 4.82 -1.11 -0.18
N ILE A 27 5.19 -2.39 -0.22
CA ILE A 27 5.48 -3.11 -1.48
C ILE A 27 4.23 -3.20 -2.34
N THR A 28 3.09 -3.61 -1.77
CA THR A 28 1.82 -3.69 -2.49
C THR A 28 1.39 -2.33 -3.02
N GLY A 29 1.47 -1.28 -2.20
CA GLY A 29 1.17 0.08 -2.63
C GLY A 29 2.07 0.55 -3.78
N PHE A 30 3.37 0.24 -3.72
CA PHE A 30 4.31 0.54 -4.80
C PHE A 30 3.95 -0.19 -6.10
N LEU A 31 3.66 -1.49 -6.02
CA LEU A 31 3.27 -2.29 -7.19
C LEU A 31 1.99 -1.75 -7.84
N ILE A 32 0.95 -1.49 -7.04
CA ILE A 32 -0.31 -0.93 -7.54
C ILE A 32 -0.05 0.42 -8.20
N THR A 33 0.69 1.32 -7.53
CA THR A 33 1.02 2.64 -8.07
C THR A 33 1.78 2.53 -9.39
N LYS A 34 2.75 1.61 -9.48
CA LYS A 34 3.50 1.35 -10.71
C LYS A 34 2.61 0.82 -11.82
N MET A 35 1.72 -0.11 -11.53
CA MET A 35 0.76 -0.63 -12.52
C MET A 35 -0.17 0.48 -13.00
N THR A 36 -0.75 1.25 -12.08
CA THR A 36 -1.65 2.35 -12.39
C THR A 36 -0.97 3.44 -13.22
N ALA A 37 0.27 3.81 -12.87
CA ALA A 37 1.03 4.83 -13.61
C ALA A 37 1.46 4.38 -15.02
N ASN A 38 1.55 3.07 -15.27
CA ASN A 38 1.88 2.51 -16.58
C ASN A 38 0.65 2.21 -17.45
N PHE A 39 -0.58 2.42 -16.96
CA PHE A 39 -1.75 2.28 -17.84
C PHE A 39 -1.74 3.38 -18.90
N THR A 40 -1.65 2.97 -20.15
CA THR A 40 -1.66 3.88 -21.29
C THR A 40 -3.09 4.11 -21.78
N GLU A 41 -3.30 5.17 -22.58
CA GLU A 41 -4.60 5.41 -23.21
C GLU A 41 -5.07 4.26 -24.11
N GLU A 42 -4.14 3.48 -24.66
CA GLU A 42 -4.42 2.31 -25.49
C GLU A 42 -4.98 1.15 -24.66
N ASP A 43 -4.44 0.92 -23.45
CA ASP A 43 -4.97 -0.07 -22.51
C ASP A 43 -6.38 0.30 -22.04
N LEU A 44 -6.63 1.58 -21.81
CA LEU A 44 -7.93 2.10 -21.43
C LEU A 44 -8.95 1.97 -22.58
N LYS A 45 -8.52 2.20 -23.83
CA LYS A 45 -9.37 2.05 -25.03
C LYS A 45 -9.72 0.59 -25.29
N ASN A 46 -8.85 -0.37 -24.96
CA ASN A 46 -9.10 -1.80 -25.13
C ASN A 46 -9.82 -2.44 -23.94
N SER A 47 -9.98 -1.71 -22.83
CA SER A 47 -10.67 -2.20 -21.65
C SER A 47 -12.20 -2.23 -21.85
N LYS A 48 -12.77 -3.43 -21.90
CA LYS A 48 -14.23 -3.65 -21.95
C LYS A 48 -14.97 -2.91 -20.84
N PHE A 49 -14.36 -2.82 -19.65
CA PHE A 49 -14.94 -2.11 -18.50
C PHE A 49 -15.08 -0.60 -18.76
N VAL A 50 -14.03 0.05 -19.29
CA VAL A 50 -14.03 1.49 -19.60
C VAL A 50 -15.04 1.81 -20.71
N GLN A 51 -15.14 0.93 -21.70
CA GLN A 51 -16.07 1.12 -22.82
C GLN A 51 -17.53 1.07 -22.39
N GLU A 52 -17.91 0.09 -21.55
CA GLU A 52 -19.28 -0.02 -21.03
C GLU A 52 -19.65 1.19 -20.15
N HIS A 53 -18.71 1.69 -19.33
CA HIS A 53 -18.93 2.87 -18.49
C HIS A 53 -18.95 4.20 -19.25
N LYS A 54 -18.43 4.26 -20.49
CA LYS A 54 -18.58 5.43 -21.37
C LYS A 54 -19.88 5.46 -22.17
N LYS A 55 -20.59 4.33 -22.22
CA LYS A 55 -21.79 4.14 -23.05
C LYS A 55 -23.08 4.63 -22.38
N HIS A 56 -23.03 4.84 -21.07
CA HIS A 56 -24.06 5.46 -20.23
C HIS A 56 -23.69 6.91 -19.92
#